data_AF-A0A445AAC8-F1
#
_entry.id   AF-A0A445AAC8-F1
#
_cell.length_a   1.000
_cell.length_b   1.000
_cell.length_c   1.000
_cell.angle_alpha   90.00
_cell.angle_beta   90.00
_cell.angle_gamma   90.00
#
_symmetry.space_group_name_H-M   'P 1'
#
loop_
_entity.id
_entity.type
_entity.pdbx_description
1 polymer ?
#
loop_
_entity_poly.entity_id
_entity_poly.type
_entity_poly.pdbx_seq_one_letter_code
_entity_poly.pdbx_strand_id
1 'polypeptide(L)'
;MANNRGPSFFLTLLFHLLTISASFVQISSLGFGINYGQIANNLPSPSRVVLLIKSLNVTRIKLYDADPNVLLAFSNSNVQFVVGLGNEYLANMTNPSKAQSWIQQHLQPYLSQTKITCITVGNEVFNTNDTQLIMNLLPAMQSVHGALVNLGLDQQVTVTTAHSFNILSNSYPPSSGSFRQDLLQYIQPLLAFHSQFNSPFLINAYPFFAYKDNPSEVSLSYVLFEPNPGSIDPNTNLNYDNMLYAQIDAVYAAIKMLGHTDIEVRISETGWPSKGDTNEIGASPENAATYNGNLLKRIEQKQGTPANPSVPIDIYVFALFNENLKPGPASERNYGLYYPDGTPVYNIGLQGFLPEMVIASSSNGSAVNFLACIITCFISAWELLRL
;
A
#
# COMPACT_ATOMS: atom_id res chain seq x y z
N MET A 1 -38.88 -59.02 -21.44
CA MET A 1 -37.84 -58.11 -21.98
C MET A 1 -37.69 -56.97 -20.99
N ALA A 2 -36.67 -57.08 -20.13
CA ALA A 2 -36.45 -56.20 -18.99
C ALA A 2 -35.71 -54.94 -19.45
N ASN A 3 -36.26 -53.78 -19.09
CA ASN A 3 -35.66 -52.47 -19.32
C ASN A 3 -34.90 -52.08 -18.04
N ASN A 4 -33.59 -52.25 -18.02
CA ASN A 4 -32.73 -51.86 -16.90
C ASN A 4 -31.79 -50.76 -17.40
N ARG A 5 -32.23 -49.49 -17.32
CA ARG A 5 -31.36 -48.33 -17.58
C ARG A 5 -30.69 -47.94 -16.26
N GLY A 6 -29.41 -48.26 -16.15
CA GLY A 6 -28.62 -48.19 -14.94
C GLY A 6 -28.27 -46.78 -14.44
N PRO A 7 -27.67 -46.69 -13.24
CA PRO A 7 -27.39 -45.46 -12.48
C PRO A 7 -26.22 -44.62 -13.04
N SER A 8 -25.90 -44.76 -14.32
CA SER A 8 -24.67 -44.20 -14.92
C SER A 8 -24.80 -42.74 -15.35
N PHE A 9 -26.03 -42.20 -15.48
CA PHE A 9 -26.23 -40.81 -15.90
C PHE A 9 -26.23 -39.81 -14.73
N PHE A 10 -26.62 -40.25 -13.53
CA PHE A 10 -26.62 -39.42 -12.33
C PHE A 10 -25.21 -39.26 -11.73
N LEU A 11 -24.35 -40.28 -11.84
CA LEU A 11 -22.97 -40.19 -11.36
C LEU A 11 -22.09 -39.26 -12.22
N THR A 12 -22.31 -39.19 -13.54
CA THR A 12 -21.54 -38.30 -14.42
C THR A 12 -21.93 -36.83 -14.26
N LEU A 13 -23.19 -36.53 -13.94
CA LEU A 13 -23.65 -35.17 -13.63
C LEU A 13 -23.14 -34.70 -12.26
N LEU A 14 -23.06 -35.59 -11.26
CA LEU A 14 -22.48 -35.28 -9.95
C LEU A 14 -20.97 -35.01 -10.03
N PHE A 15 -20.25 -35.71 -10.93
CA PHE A 15 -18.83 -35.46 -11.19
C PHE A 15 -18.57 -34.13 -11.92
N HIS A 16 -19.50 -33.65 -12.76
CA HIS A 16 -19.38 -32.33 -13.41
C HIS A 16 -19.78 -31.17 -12.48
N LEU A 17 -20.66 -31.40 -11.50
CA LEU A 17 -20.97 -30.42 -10.45
C LEU A 17 -19.90 -30.34 -9.35
N LEU A 18 -19.06 -31.37 -9.19
CA LEU A 18 -17.92 -31.37 -8.26
C LEU A 18 -16.61 -30.83 -8.85
N THR A 19 -16.55 -30.54 -10.16
CA THR A 19 -15.38 -29.96 -10.83
C THR A 19 -15.50 -28.47 -11.13
N ILE A 20 -16.57 -27.79 -10.68
CA ILE A 20 -16.52 -26.35 -10.46
C ILE A 20 -15.91 -26.15 -9.06
N SER A 21 -14.67 -26.61 -8.90
CA SER A 21 -13.77 -25.98 -7.95
C SER A 21 -13.57 -24.58 -8.51
N ALA A 22 -14.42 -23.66 -8.08
CA ALA A 22 -14.09 -22.25 -8.14
C ALA A 22 -12.66 -22.16 -7.61
N SER A 23 -11.74 -21.76 -8.48
CA SER A 23 -10.42 -21.30 -8.08
C SER A 23 -10.64 -20.05 -7.24
N PHE A 24 -11.10 -20.23 -6.00
CA PHE A 24 -11.00 -19.23 -4.97
C PHE A 24 -9.50 -19.11 -4.73
N VAL A 25 -8.90 -18.11 -5.37
CA VAL A 25 -7.61 -17.59 -4.93
C VAL A 25 -7.87 -17.10 -3.52
N GLN A 26 -7.64 -17.98 -2.55
CA GLN A 26 -7.60 -17.62 -1.16
C GLN A 26 -6.29 -16.85 -1.00
N ILE A 27 -6.38 -15.54 -1.16
CA ILE A 27 -5.27 -14.64 -0.95
C ILE A 27 -4.86 -14.78 0.51
N SER A 28 -3.78 -15.55 0.70
CA SER A 28 -3.07 -15.69 1.96
C SER A 28 -2.48 -14.31 2.30
N SER A 29 -2.48 -13.91 3.58
CA SER A 29 -2.06 -12.57 4.08
C SER A 29 -1.28 -11.75 3.06
N LEU A 30 -1.91 -10.69 2.56
CA LEU A 30 -1.37 -9.90 1.48
C LEU A 30 -0.02 -9.32 1.90
N GLY A 31 1.05 -9.76 1.23
CA GLY A 31 2.42 -9.34 1.53
C GLY A 31 2.68 -7.85 1.30
N PHE A 32 1.68 -7.05 0.90
CA PHE A 32 1.78 -5.62 0.68
C PHE A 32 1.28 -4.80 1.88
N GLY A 33 1.71 -3.54 1.96
CA GLY A 33 1.09 -2.55 2.81
C GLY A 33 0.17 -1.62 2.03
N ILE A 34 -0.73 -0.91 2.68
CA ILE A 34 -1.61 0.04 1.99
C ILE A 34 -1.48 1.44 2.57
N ASN A 35 -1.45 2.44 1.70
CA ASN A 35 -1.53 3.83 2.11
C ASN A 35 -2.96 4.13 2.54
N TYR A 36 -3.15 4.55 3.79
CA TYR A 36 -4.43 5.02 4.31
C TYR A 36 -4.41 6.55 4.32
N GLY A 37 -4.70 7.14 3.16
CA GLY A 37 -4.88 8.58 3.00
C GLY A 37 -6.18 9.07 3.64
N GLN A 38 -6.15 10.28 4.19
CA GLN A 38 -7.25 10.89 4.95
C GLN A 38 -7.66 12.27 4.42
N ILE A 39 -7.24 12.65 3.21
CA ILE A 39 -7.59 13.94 2.59
C ILE A 39 -8.98 13.85 1.94
N ALA A 40 -9.99 13.62 2.78
CA ALA A 40 -11.39 13.49 2.39
C ALA A 40 -12.35 13.80 3.56
N ASN A 41 -13.59 14.14 3.24
CA ASN A 41 -14.63 14.47 4.23
C ASN A 41 -15.75 13.42 4.35
N ASN A 42 -15.62 12.29 3.65
CA ASN A 42 -16.65 11.24 3.58
C ASN A 42 -16.12 9.84 3.92
N LEU A 43 -14.91 9.76 4.50
CA LEU A 43 -14.30 8.49 4.88
C LEU A 43 -15.05 7.81 6.04
N PRO A 44 -15.03 6.46 6.10
CA PRO A 44 -15.56 5.74 7.23
C PRO A 44 -14.71 6.01 8.48
N SER A 45 -15.31 5.82 9.67
CA SER A 45 -14.56 5.99 10.92
C SER A 45 -13.39 5.01 11.02
N PRO A 46 -12.30 5.35 11.73
CA PRO A 46 -11.15 4.46 11.86
C PRO A 46 -11.50 3.06 12.35
N SER A 47 -12.44 2.91 13.30
CA SER A 47 -12.92 1.60 13.77
C SER A 47 -13.56 0.74 12.68
N ARG A 48 -14.26 1.36 11.71
CA ARG A 48 -14.79 0.64 10.54
C ARG A 48 -13.65 0.26 9.59
N VAL A 49 -12.66 1.14 9.41
CA VAL A 49 -11.47 0.84 8.60
C VAL A 49 -10.70 -0.36 9.16
N VAL A 50 -10.63 -0.54 10.48
CA VAL A 50 -10.05 -1.76 11.08
C VAL A 50 -10.74 -3.03 10.56
N LEU A 51 -12.07 -3.02 10.45
CA LEU A 51 -12.84 -4.17 9.95
C LEU A 51 -12.51 -4.45 8.49
N LEU A 52 -12.47 -3.39 7.66
CA LEU A 52 -12.07 -3.52 6.25
C LEU A 52 -10.67 -4.12 6.14
N ILE A 53 -9.68 -3.53 6.80
CA ILE A 53 -8.28 -3.97 6.72
C ILE A 53 -8.12 -5.43 7.14
N LYS A 54 -8.81 -5.84 8.22
CA LYS A 54 -8.84 -7.24 8.64
C LYS A 54 -9.47 -8.16 7.60
N SER A 55 -10.59 -7.76 7.00
CA SER A 55 -11.25 -8.55 5.94
C SER A 55 -10.40 -8.68 4.68
N LEU A 56 -9.55 -7.69 4.39
CA LEU A 56 -8.61 -7.71 3.28
C LEU A 56 -7.36 -8.54 3.58
N ASN A 57 -7.17 -9.05 4.80
CA ASN A 57 -5.92 -9.65 5.26
C ASN A 57 -4.68 -8.76 5.03
N VAL A 58 -4.85 -7.44 5.08
CA VAL A 58 -3.74 -6.47 5.01
C VAL A 58 -3.18 -6.27 6.42
N THR A 59 -1.87 -6.43 6.57
CA THR A 59 -1.20 -6.36 7.88
C THR A 59 -0.27 -5.17 8.04
N ARG A 60 -0.18 -4.30 7.02
CA ARG A 60 0.72 -3.12 7.03
C ARG A 60 -0.02 -1.91 6.48
N ILE A 61 0.06 -0.79 7.19
CA ILE A 61 -0.55 0.49 6.79
C ILE A 61 0.52 1.58 6.84
N LYS A 62 0.51 2.46 5.84
CA LYS A 62 1.25 3.73 5.88
C LYS A 62 0.27 4.88 6.03
N LEU A 63 0.47 5.68 7.07
CA LEU A 63 -0.21 6.94 7.33
C LEU A 63 0.71 8.11 6.92
N TYR A 64 0.09 9.24 6.59
CA TYR A 64 0.80 10.49 6.26
C TYR A 64 0.95 11.42 7.46
N ASP A 65 0.40 11.03 8.61
CA ASP A 65 0.48 11.70 9.89
C ASP A 65 0.60 10.67 11.03
N ALA A 66 0.35 11.13 12.27
CA ALA A 66 0.20 10.30 13.45
C ALA A 66 -1.20 10.52 14.08
N ASP A 67 -2.27 10.34 13.31
CA ASP A 67 -3.66 10.51 13.78
C ASP A 67 -3.96 9.63 15.01
N PRO A 68 -4.19 10.22 16.20
CA PRO A 68 -4.45 9.47 17.42
C PRO A 68 -5.72 8.60 17.33
N ASN A 69 -6.73 9.02 16.56
CA ASN A 69 -7.98 8.26 16.40
C ASN A 69 -7.74 6.97 15.62
N VAL A 70 -6.87 7.01 14.60
CA VAL A 70 -6.48 5.83 13.84
C VAL A 70 -5.62 4.92 14.70
N LEU A 71 -4.56 5.45 15.32
CA LEU A 71 -3.66 4.65 16.14
C LEU A 71 -4.39 3.96 17.31
N LEU A 72 -5.36 4.63 17.94
CA LEU A 72 -6.18 4.04 18.99
C LEU A 72 -7.17 2.99 18.46
N ALA A 73 -7.82 3.23 17.32
CA ALA A 73 -8.77 2.27 16.75
C ALA A 73 -8.09 0.95 16.40
N PHE A 74 -6.82 1.00 15.98
CA PHE A 74 -6.02 -0.17 15.62
C PHE A 74 -5.30 -0.83 16.81
N SER A 75 -5.55 -0.42 18.06
CA SER A 75 -5.00 -1.08 19.25
C SER A 75 -5.29 -2.59 19.23
N ASN A 76 -4.25 -3.38 19.48
CA ASN A 76 -4.28 -4.85 19.51
C ASN A 76 -4.71 -5.52 18.18
N SER A 77 -4.66 -4.80 17.05
CA SER A 77 -5.02 -5.34 15.72
C SER A 77 -3.93 -6.21 15.08
N ASN A 78 -2.69 -6.16 15.58
CA ASN A 78 -1.47 -6.70 14.97
C ASN A 78 -1.05 -6.06 13.63
N VAL A 79 -1.77 -5.05 13.13
CA VAL A 79 -1.39 -4.28 11.93
C VAL A 79 -0.18 -3.41 12.25
N GLN A 80 0.83 -3.45 11.39
CA GLN A 80 2.03 -2.63 11.48
C GLN A 80 1.78 -1.26 10.84
N PHE A 81 2.30 -0.20 11.46
CA PHE A 81 2.17 1.17 10.99
C PHE A 81 3.52 1.79 10.65
N VAL A 82 3.58 2.35 9.44
CA VAL A 82 4.46 3.46 9.10
C VAL A 82 3.66 4.74 9.34
N VAL A 83 4.18 5.67 10.15
CA VAL A 83 3.53 6.96 10.43
C VAL A 83 4.29 8.10 9.80
N GLY A 84 3.56 9.12 9.34
CA GLY A 84 4.13 10.29 8.70
C GLY A 84 4.47 11.38 9.70
N LEU A 85 5.63 12.00 9.52
CA LEU A 85 5.95 13.31 10.07
C LEU A 85 6.00 14.29 8.90
N GLY A 86 4.95 15.10 8.78
CA GLY A 86 4.74 15.99 7.63
C GLY A 86 5.85 17.00 7.37
N ASN A 87 5.94 17.47 6.13
CA ASN A 87 6.97 18.41 5.68
C ASN A 87 6.99 19.70 6.54
N GLU A 88 5.82 20.17 6.99
CA GLU A 88 5.65 21.34 7.85
C GLU A 88 6.39 21.25 9.20
N TYR A 89 6.73 20.03 9.65
CA TYR A 89 7.46 19.83 10.90
C TYR A 89 8.99 19.85 10.73
N LEU A 90 9.53 19.71 9.51
CA LEU A 90 10.96 19.48 9.30
C LEU A 90 11.84 20.54 9.97
N ALA A 91 11.51 21.82 9.83
CA ALA A 91 12.25 22.91 10.46
C ALA A 91 12.29 22.78 12.00
N ASN A 92 11.16 22.42 12.62
CA ASN A 92 11.07 22.23 14.05
C ASN A 92 11.80 20.97 14.53
N MET A 93 11.79 19.90 13.72
CA MET A 93 12.42 18.64 14.05
C MET A 93 13.94 18.69 13.98
N THR A 94 14.56 19.74 13.43
CA THR A 94 16.01 19.97 13.57
C THR A 94 16.44 20.20 15.02
N ASN A 95 15.50 20.46 15.94
CA ASN A 95 15.75 20.60 17.36
C ASN A 95 15.46 19.28 18.09
N PRO A 96 16.47 18.62 18.72
CA PRO A 96 16.30 17.33 19.38
C PRO A 96 15.21 17.30 20.46
N SER A 97 15.06 18.37 21.24
CA SER A 97 14.02 18.45 22.28
C SER A 97 12.62 18.50 21.67
N LYS A 98 12.45 19.19 20.55
CA LYS A 98 11.16 19.20 19.83
C LYS A 98 10.84 17.84 19.20
N ALA A 99 11.85 17.18 18.62
CA ALA A 99 11.70 15.83 18.10
C ALA A 99 11.29 14.83 19.18
N GLN A 100 11.93 14.90 20.35
CA GLN A 100 11.57 14.07 21.50
C GLN A 100 10.15 14.35 21.99
N SER A 101 9.77 15.63 22.16
CA SER A 101 8.39 15.99 22.54
C SER A 101 7.37 15.47 21.54
N TRP A 102 7.66 15.55 20.23
CA TRP A 102 6.76 15.03 19.20
C TRP A 102 6.54 13.51 19.34
N ILE A 103 7.61 12.72 19.54
CA ILE A 103 7.50 11.27 19.75
C ILE A 103 6.69 10.95 21.01
N GLN A 104 7.00 11.63 22.12
CA GLN A 104 6.32 11.42 23.41
C GLN A 104 4.83 11.75 23.34
N GLN A 105 4.47 12.76 22.55
CA GLN A 105 3.08 13.21 22.41
C GLN A 105 2.29 12.37 21.40
N HIS A 106 2.88 12.05 20.25
CA HIS A 106 2.16 11.50 19.10
C HIS A 106 2.30 9.99 18.94
N LEU A 107 3.38 9.37 19.44
CA LEU A 107 3.63 7.93 19.24
C LEU A 107 3.63 7.15 20.54
N GLN A 108 4.38 7.60 21.54
CA GLN A 108 4.59 6.86 22.79
C GLN A 108 3.31 6.40 23.49
N PRO A 109 2.19 7.14 23.50
CA PRO A 109 0.93 6.68 24.11
C PRO A 109 0.36 5.42 23.46
N TYR A 110 0.72 5.13 22.20
CA TYR A 110 0.13 4.05 21.40
C TYR A 110 1.05 2.83 21.24
N LEU A 111 2.38 2.98 21.42
CA LEU A 111 3.38 1.95 21.10
C LEU A 111 3.20 0.61 21.82
N SER A 112 2.51 0.59 22.97
CA SER A 112 2.25 -0.64 23.72
C SER A 112 1.12 -1.51 23.15
N GLN A 113 0.21 -0.92 22.37
CA GLN A 113 -0.99 -1.60 21.84
C GLN A 113 -1.03 -1.59 20.31
N THR A 114 -0.40 -0.61 19.68
CA THR A 114 -0.37 -0.42 18.23
C THR A 114 1.05 -0.58 17.72
N LYS A 115 1.25 -1.45 16.73
CA LYS A 115 2.57 -1.80 16.20
C LYS A 115 3.07 -0.71 15.25
N ILE A 116 3.49 0.43 15.77
CA ILE A 116 4.19 1.45 14.99
C ILE A 116 5.64 0.99 14.85
N THR A 117 6.11 0.82 13.61
CA THR A 117 7.43 0.25 13.30
C THR A 117 8.34 1.21 12.56
N CYS A 118 7.81 2.31 12.03
CA CYS A 118 8.59 3.26 11.24
C CYS A 118 7.98 4.67 11.26
N ILE A 119 8.84 5.69 11.24
CA ILE A 119 8.48 7.09 10.99
C ILE A 119 9.06 7.50 9.63
N THR A 120 8.21 7.99 8.72
CA THR A 120 8.65 8.68 7.50
C THR A 120 8.73 10.18 7.77
N VAL A 121 9.95 10.70 7.85
CA VAL A 121 10.24 12.12 8.06
C VAL A 121 10.21 12.83 6.71
N GLY A 122 9.14 13.58 6.48
CA GLY A 122 8.85 14.23 5.20
C GLY A 122 8.38 13.26 4.11
N ASN A 123 7.80 13.84 3.07
CA ASN A 123 7.35 13.14 1.87
C ASN A 123 7.68 13.99 0.63
N GLU A 124 8.41 13.39 -0.30
CA GLU A 124 8.86 13.99 -1.57
C GLU A 124 9.53 15.35 -1.43
N VAL A 125 10.31 15.55 -0.36
CA VAL A 125 10.94 16.84 -0.03
C VAL A 125 11.83 17.39 -1.16
N PHE A 126 12.46 16.53 -1.97
CA PHE A 126 13.29 16.98 -3.09
C PHE A 126 12.50 17.34 -4.36
N ASN A 127 11.17 17.23 -4.33
CA ASN A 127 10.28 17.66 -5.41
C ASN A 127 9.77 19.11 -5.21
N THR A 128 10.27 19.83 -4.21
CA THR A 128 9.99 21.24 -3.96
C THR A 128 11.13 22.15 -4.41
N ASN A 129 10.85 23.44 -4.55
CA ASN A 129 11.86 24.50 -4.74
C ASN A 129 12.24 25.19 -3.41
N ASP A 130 11.71 24.73 -2.27
CA ASP A 130 12.05 25.25 -0.95
C ASP A 130 13.37 24.67 -0.45
N THR A 131 14.46 25.42 -0.66
CA THR A 131 15.80 25.05 -0.21
C THR A 131 15.89 24.85 1.30
N GLN A 132 15.12 25.59 2.10
CA GLN A 132 15.15 25.46 3.55
C GLN A 132 14.54 24.12 3.97
N LEU A 133 13.44 23.72 3.34
CA LEU A 133 12.83 22.41 3.56
C LEU A 133 13.79 21.26 3.21
N ILE A 134 14.47 21.37 2.07
CA ILE A 134 15.51 20.43 1.62
C ILE A 134 16.65 20.31 2.63
N MET A 135 17.19 21.44 3.09
CA MET A 135 18.28 21.46 4.07
C MET A 135 17.89 20.91 5.45
N ASN A 136 16.62 21.00 5.82
CA ASN A 136 16.13 20.53 7.11
C ASN A 136 15.89 19.01 7.17
N LEU A 137 15.80 18.32 6.04
CA LEU A 137 15.41 16.90 5.99
C LEU A 137 16.34 15.99 6.82
N LEU A 138 17.63 15.97 6.49
CA LEU A 138 18.57 15.09 7.18
C LEU A 138 18.74 15.47 8.68
N PRO A 139 18.90 16.75 9.06
CA PRO A 139 18.95 17.13 10.48
C PRO A 139 17.68 16.74 11.27
N ALA A 140 16.50 16.82 10.63
CA ALA A 140 15.26 16.34 11.22
C ALA A 140 15.27 14.82 11.43
N MET A 141 15.67 14.04 10.42
CA MET A 141 15.81 12.58 10.54
C MET A 141 16.78 12.19 11.67
N GLN A 142 17.92 12.86 11.76
CA GLN A 142 18.91 12.64 12.81
C GLN A 142 18.37 12.94 14.21
N SER A 143 17.64 14.05 14.36
CA SER A 143 17.05 14.44 15.64
C SER A 143 15.91 13.50 16.06
N VAL A 144 15.07 13.06 15.12
CA VAL A 144 14.00 12.07 15.38
C VAL A 144 14.61 10.72 15.77
N HIS A 145 15.64 10.25 15.06
CA HIS A 145 16.33 9.01 15.42
C HIS A 145 17.01 9.12 16.78
N GLY A 146 17.74 10.20 17.06
CA GLY A 146 18.38 10.43 18.36
C GLY A 146 17.36 10.49 19.51
N ALA A 147 16.17 11.04 19.26
CA ALA A 147 15.10 11.04 20.24
C ALA A 147 14.51 9.63 20.48
N LEU A 148 14.40 8.78 19.45
CA LEU A 148 14.03 7.37 19.65
C LEU A 148 15.08 6.63 20.48
N VAL A 149 16.36 6.84 20.22
CA VAL A 149 17.46 6.26 21.03
C VAL A 149 17.36 6.72 22.49
N ASN A 150 17.17 8.02 22.73
CA ASN A 150 17.04 8.57 24.08
C ASN A 150 15.84 7.98 24.86
N LEU A 151 14.78 7.61 24.15
CA LEU A 151 13.57 7.00 24.71
C LEU A 151 13.65 5.46 24.77
N GLY A 152 14.72 4.84 24.26
CA GLY A 152 14.87 3.39 24.18
C GLY A 152 13.92 2.72 23.17
N LEU A 153 13.54 3.43 22.11
CA LEU A 153 12.55 3.03 21.11
C LEU A 153 13.15 2.71 19.74
N ASP A 154 14.46 2.91 19.55
CA ASP A 154 15.17 2.74 18.27
C ASP A 154 15.22 1.29 17.76
N GLN A 155 15.02 0.32 18.65
CA GLN A 155 14.87 -1.10 18.28
C GLN A 155 13.46 -1.47 17.81
N GLN A 156 12.46 -0.63 18.13
CA GLN A 156 11.07 -0.85 17.76
C GLN A 156 10.66 -0.02 16.53
N VAL A 157 11.17 1.22 16.44
CA VAL A 157 10.76 2.20 15.45
C VAL A 157 11.96 2.67 14.64
N THR A 158 11.93 2.46 13.33
CA THR A 158 12.96 2.98 12.41
C THR A 158 12.60 4.38 11.91
N VAL A 159 13.59 5.12 11.42
CA VAL A 159 13.39 6.44 10.80
C VAL A 159 13.83 6.38 9.34
N THR A 160 12.98 6.83 8.43
CA THR A 160 13.27 6.94 7.00
C THR A 160 12.62 8.20 6.42
N THR A 161 12.69 8.38 5.11
CA THR A 161 12.00 9.43 4.36
C THR A 161 11.54 8.85 3.01
N ALA A 162 10.46 9.40 2.46
CA ALA A 162 9.92 8.98 1.17
C ALA A 162 10.26 9.98 0.08
N HIS A 163 10.77 9.49 -1.05
CA HIS A 163 11.18 10.31 -2.18
C HIS A 163 10.28 10.11 -3.39
N SER A 164 10.08 11.16 -4.19
CA SER A 164 9.52 11.01 -5.54
C SER A 164 10.53 10.30 -6.44
N PHE A 165 10.07 9.50 -7.41
CA PHE A 165 10.94 8.95 -8.46
C PHE A 165 11.73 10.03 -9.24
N ASN A 166 11.22 11.28 -9.26
CA ASN A 166 11.83 12.43 -9.94
C ASN A 166 13.17 12.90 -9.35
N ILE A 167 13.68 12.25 -8.30
CA ILE A 167 15.03 12.51 -7.79
C ILE A 167 16.13 11.93 -8.69
N LEU A 168 15.78 11.05 -9.63
CA LEU A 168 16.70 10.52 -10.63
C LEU A 168 16.79 11.48 -11.83
N SER A 169 18.01 11.67 -12.35
CA SER A 169 18.25 12.35 -13.62
C SER A 169 18.26 11.37 -14.79
N ASN A 170 18.75 10.15 -14.54
CA ASN A 170 18.68 9.06 -15.49
C ASN A 170 18.05 7.84 -14.83
N SER A 171 17.14 7.18 -15.55
CA SER A 171 16.52 5.91 -15.15
C SER A 171 16.46 4.89 -16.29
N TYR A 172 16.97 5.24 -17.47
CA TYR A 172 17.02 4.36 -18.64
C TYR A 172 18.41 4.35 -19.29
N PRO A 173 19.01 3.16 -19.54
CA PRO A 173 18.54 1.86 -19.05
C PRO A 173 18.67 1.78 -17.51
N PRO A 174 17.95 0.86 -16.83
CA PRO A 174 17.94 0.78 -15.36
C PRO A 174 19.33 0.69 -14.72
N SER A 175 20.27 -0.04 -15.31
CA SER A 175 21.65 -0.17 -14.81
C SER A 175 22.41 1.17 -14.75
N SER A 176 21.96 2.16 -15.51
CA SER A 176 22.54 3.51 -15.59
C SER A 176 21.81 4.51 -14.72
N GLY A 177 20.94 4.05 -13.81
CA GLY A 177 20.23 4.90 -12.87
C GLY A 177 21.17 5.82 -12.11
N SER A 178 20.83 7.12 -12.04
CA SER A 178 21.63 8.11 -11.34
C SER A 178 20.76 9.23 -10.76
N PHE A 179 21.09 9.67 -9.55
CA PHE A 179 20.44 10.82 -8.93
C PHE A 179 20.72 12.11 -9.69
N ARG A 180 19.84 13.10 -9.56
CA ARG A 180 20.09 14.44 -10.08
C ARG A 180 21.31 15.07 -9.43
N GLN A 181 22.16 15.69 -10.25
CA GLN A 181 23.43 16.28 -9.83
C GLN A 181 23.26 17.34 -8.73
N ASP A 182 22.22 18.17 -8.82
CA ASP A 182 21.94 19.24 -7.87
C ASP A 182 21.50 18.73 -6.48
N LEU A 183 21.00 17.49 -6.43
CA LEU A 183 20.57 16.84 -5.19
C LEU A 183 21.67 16.03 -4.50
N LEU A 184 22.80 15.76 -5.17
CA LEU A 184 23.84 14.86 -4.65
C LEU A 184 24.39 15.30 -3.29
N GLN A 185 24.53 16.61 -3.07
CA GLN A 185 24.99 17.17 -1.79
C GLN A 185 24.07 16.81 -0.61
N TYR A 186 22.79 16.52 -0.87
CA TYR A 186 21.80 16.13 0.14
C TYR A 186 21.60 14.61 0.18
N ILE A 187 21.62 13.95 -0.98
CA ILE A 187 21.39 12.50 -1.08
C ILE A 187 22.56 11.70 -0.52
N GLN A 188 23.82 12.06 -0.81
CA GLN A 188 24.98 11.32 -0.28
C GLN A 188 24.96 11.17 1.26
N PRO A 189 24.80 12.24 2.06
CA PRO A 189 24.73 12.10 3.51
C PRO A 189 23.43 11.43 3.99
N LEU A 190 22.32 11.48 3.23
CA LEU A 190 21.13 10.66 3.51
C LEU A 190 21.39 9.18 3.32
N LEU A 191 22.08 8.76 2.25
CA LEU A 191 22.45 7.35 2.04
C LEU A 191 23.37 6.87 3.17
N ALA A 192 24.31 7.71 3.62
CA ALA A 192 25.13 7.40 4.79
C ALA A 192 24.27 7.16 6.06
N PHE A 193 23.22 7.97 6.27
CA PHE A 193 22.27 7.75 7.37
C PHE A 193 21.52 6.42 7.21
N HIS A 194 20.99 6.12 6.02
CA HIS A 194 20.28 4.85 5.77
C HIS A 194 21.17 3.63 6.01
N SER A 195 22.41 3.67 5.52
CA SER A 195 23.42 2.64 5.73
C SER A 195 23.78 2.47 7.21
N GLN A 196 24.06 3.58 7.92
CA GLN A 196 24.44 3.56 9.33
C GLN A 196 23.37 2.95 10.24
N PHE A 197 22.10 3.21 9.97
CA PHE A 197 20.98 2.80 10.82
C PHE A 197 20.15 1.65 10.24
N ASN A 198 20.64 1.02 9.17
CA ASN A 198 19.95 -0.07 8.47
C ASN A 198 18.48 0.27 8.16
N SER A 199 18.27 1.50 7.67
CA SER A 199 16.95 2.03 7.36
C SER A 199 16.68 1.97 5.85
N PRO A 200 15.49 1.53 5.41
CA PRO A 200 15.19 1.42 3.99
C PRO A 200 15.15 2.80 3.32
N PHE A 201 15.48 2.85 2.03
CA PHE A 201 15.27 4.00 1.16
C PHE A 201 13.90 3.88 0.50
N LEU A 202 12.96 4.77 0.84
CA LEU A 202 11.61 4.70 0.31
C LEU A 202 11.45 5.55 -0.95
N ILE A 203 10.85 4.97 -1.98
CA ILE A 203 10.56 5.64 -3.25
C ILE A 203 9.06 5.52 -3.60
N ASN A 204 8.47 6.63 -4.00
CA ASN A 204 7.15 6.70 -4.61
C ASN A 204 7.33 6.55 -6.12
N ALA A 205 6.89 5.42 -6.69
CA ALA A 205 7.14 5.06 -8.08
C ALA A 205 5.84 4.70 -8.79
N TYR A 206 5.51 5.45 -9.84
CA TYR A 206 4.25 5.33 -10.56
C TYR A 206 4.49 5.20 -12.06
N PRO A 207 4.46 3.96 -12.62
CA PRO A 207 4.48 3.74 -14.06
C PRO A 207 3.38 4.51 -14.83
N PHE A 208 2.26 4.81 -14.16
CA PHE A 208 1.18 5.64 -14.70
C PHE A 208 1.69 6.96 -15.29
N PHE A 209 2.56 7.69 -14.60
CA PHE A 209 3.00 9.02 -15.07
C PHE A 209 3.82 8.93 -16.36
N ALA A 210 4.69 7.93 -16.49
CA ALA A 210 5.46 7.72 -17.71
C ALA A 210 4.55 7.43 -18.92
N TYR A 211 3.52 6.59 -18.73
CA TYR A 211 2.54 6.32 -19.78
C TYR A 211 1.66 7.53 -20.08
N LYS A 212 1.19 8.24 -19.06
CA LYS A 212 0.39 9.46 -19.21
C LYS A 212 1.12 10.50 -20.06
N ASP A 213 2.41 10.68 -19.82
CA ASP A 213 3.21 11.71 -20.49
C ASP A 213 3.61 11.31 -21.92
N ASN A 214 3.87 10.02 -22.18
CA ASN A 214 4.35 9.55 -23.49
C ASN A 214 3.63 8.25 -23.95
N PRO A 215 2.29 8.26 -24.14
CA PRO A 215 1.52 7.04 -24.43
C PRO A 215 1.81 6.41 -25.80
N SER A 216 2.47 7.15 -26.70
CA SER A 216 2.91 6.64 -28.02
C SER A 216 4.23 5.87 -27.95
N GLU A 217 5.05 6.09 -26.94
CA GLU A 217 6.37 5.47 -26.79
C GLU A 217 6.39 4.45 -25.65
N VAL A 218 5.70 4.76 -24.56
CA VAL A 218 5.56 3.86 -23.41
C VAL A 218 4.42 2.88 -23.69
N SER A 219 4.76 1.60 -23.83
CA SER A 219 3.77 0.54 -24.03
C SER A 219 2.85 0.40 -22.81
N LEU A 220 1.54 0.40 -23.05
CA LEU A 220 0.55 0.17 -21.99
C LEU A 220 0.72 -1.20 -21.33
N SER A 221 0.99 -2.26 -22.11
CA SER A 221 1.21 -3.61 -21.56
C SER A 221 2.43 -3.66 -20.65
N TYR A 222 3.48 -2.89 -20.95
CA TYR A 222 4.70 -2.81 -20.14
C TYR A 222 4.48 -2.15 -18.78
N VAL A 223 3.63 -1.13 -18.71
CA VAL A 223 3.33 -0.43 -17.44
C VAL A 223 2.22 -1.11 -16.63
N LEU A 224 1.45 -2.03 -17.24
CA LEU A 224 0.35 -2.77 -16.58
C LEU A 224 0.73 -4.21 -16.19
N PHE A 225 2.00 -4.60 -16.28
CA PHE A 225 2.48 -5.98 -16.04
C PHE A 225 1.84 -7.05 -16.95
N GLU A 226 1.31 -6.65 -18.10
CA GLU A 226 0.72 -7.56 -19.08
C GLU A 226 1.81 -8.20 -19.97
N PRO A 227 1.55 -9.35 -20.63
CA PRO A 227 2.50 -9.96 -21.53
C PRO A 227 3.00 -8.99 -22.61
N ASN A 228 4.31 -8.81 -22.69
CA ASN A 228 4.99 -7.90 -23.61
C ASN A 228 6.44 -8.38 -23.83
N PRO A 229 7.16 -7.89 -24.86
CA PRO A 229 8.54 -8.33 -25.11
C PRO A 229 9.54 -7.92 -24.01
N GLY A 230 9.17 -6.99 -23.13
CA GLY A 230 10.03 -6.38 -22.13
C GLY A 230 10.97 -5.33 -22.73
N SER A 231 11.85 -4.83 -21.87
CA SER A 231 12.93 -3.91 -22.20
C SER A 231 14.26 -4.53 -21.76
N ILE A 232 15.16 -4.76 -22.71
CA ILE A 232 16.49 -5.31 -22.43
C ILE A 232 17.41 -4.15 -22.07
N ASP A 233 17.97 -4.20 -20.87
CA ASP A 233 19.04 -3.32 -20.46
C ASP A 233 20.33 -3.67 -21.23
N PRO A 234 20.89 -2.76 -22.04
CA PRO A 234 22.01 -3.05 -22.93
C PRO A 234 23.35 -3.24 -22.20
N ASN A 235 23.46 -2.82 -20.94
CA ASN A 235 24.70 -2.94 -20.17
C ASN A 235 24.75 -4.26 -19.39
N THR A 236 23.59 -4.78 -18.99
CA THR A 236 23.47 -5.97 -18.13
C THR A 236 22.83 -7.17 -18.82
N ASN A 237 22.19 -6.97 -19.98
CA ASN A 237 21.34 -7.94 -20.68
C ASN A 237 20.15 -8.45 -19.84
N LEU A 238 19.80 -7.77 -18.76
CA LEU A 238 18.61 -8.09 -17.97
C LEU A 238 17.37 -7.63 -18.73
N ASN A 239 16.38 -8.51 -18.84
CA ASN A 239 15.08 -8.17 -19.42
C ASN A 239 14.11 -7.73 -18.32
N TYR A 240 13.58 -6.53 -18.44
CA TYR A 240 12.53 -6.02 -17.59
C TYR A 240 11.21 -6.22 -18.30
N ASP A 241 10.35 -7.08 -17.77
CA ASP A 241 9.02 -7.33 -18.34
C ASP A 241 7.97 -6.29 -17.89
N ASN A 242 8.33 -5.40 -16.96
CA ASN A 242 7.47 -4.31 -16.50
C ASN A 242 8.28 -3.09 -16.03
N MET A 243 7.65 -1.91 -16.09
CA MET A 243 8.30 -0.65 -15.74
C MET A 243 8.62 -0.50 -14.25
N LEU A 244 7.78 -1.01 -13.34
CA LEU A 244 8.02 -0.82 -11.90
C LEU A 244 9.33 -1.50 -11.48
N TYR A 245 9.65 -2.68 -12.02
CA TYR A 245 10.91 -3.37 -11.76
C TYR A 245 12.10 -2.59 -12.31
N ALA A 246 11.96 -2.02 -13.51
CA ALA A 246 12.96 -1.14 -14.09
C ALA A 246 13.20 0.12 -13.22
N GLN A 247 12.13 0.70 -12.66
CA GLN A 247 12.23 1.84 -11.74
C GLN A 247 12.94 1.47 -10.44
N ILE A 248 12.60 0.34 -9.81
CA ILE A 248 13.25 -0.14 -8.59
C ILE A 248 14.75 -0.35 -8.82
N ASP A 249 15.12 -1.04 -9.90
CA ASP A 249 16.53 -1.34 -10.20
C ASP A 249 17.32 -0.09 -10.62
N ALA A 250 16.67 0.91 -11.23
CA ALA A 250 17.28 2.22 -11.46
C ALA A 250 17.64 2.95 -10.15
N VAL A 251 16.81 2.85 -9.12
CA VAL A 251 17.12 3.41 -7.80
C VAL A 251 18.28 2.65 -7.15
N TYR A 252 18.26 1.31 -7.18
CA TYR A 252 19.40 0.51 -6.70
C TYR A 252 20.70 0.86 -7.42
N ALA A 253 20.67 1.03 -8.76
CA ALA A 253 21.83 1.44 -9.54
C ALA A 253 22.35 2.82 -9.11
N ALA A 254 21.46 3.79 -8.90
CA ALA A 254 21.82 5.14 -8.44
C ALA A 254 22.47 5.13 -7.04
N ILE A 255 21.92 4.34 -6.11
CA ILE A 255 22.46 4.16 -4.75
C ILE A 255 23.85 3.49 -4.82
N LYS A 256 23.98 2.44 -5.63
CA LYS A 256 25.24 1.73 -5.86
C LYS A 256 26.33 2.62 -6.45
N MET A 257 25.98 3.53 -7.35
CA MET A 257 26.91 4.51 -7.92
C MET A 257 27.52 5.44 -6.86
N LEU A 258 26.78 5.68 -5.76
CA LEU A 258 27.25 6.45 -4.62
C LEU A 258 27.93 5.61 -3.53
N GLY A 259 28.23 4.33 -3.81
CA GLY A 259 29.03 3.45 -2.95
C GLY A 259 28.25 2.58 -1.98
N HIS A 260 26.91 2.57 -2.05
CA HIS A 260 26.07 1.81 -1.12
C HIS A 260 25.46 0.57 -1.79
N THR A 261 25.59 -0.59 -1.15
CA THR A 261 25.02 -1.87 -1.63
C THR A 261 24.19 -2.59 -0.55
N ASP A 262 24.14 -1.98 0.63
CA ASP A 262 23.56 -2.44 1.87
C ASP A 262 22.19 -1.81 2.15
N ILE A 263 21.79 -0.79 1.38
CA ILE A 263 20.54 -0.06 1.56
C ILE A 263 19.42 -0.75 0.77
N GLU A 264 18.40 -1.23 1.47
CA GLU A 264 17.19 -1.78 0.88
C GLU A 264 16.31 -0.67 0.29
N VAL A 265 15.83 -0.85 -0.95
CA VAL A 265 14.84 0.03 -1.57
C VAL A 265 13.45 -0.57 -1.39
N ARG A 266 12.49 0.24 -0.91
CA ARG A 266 11.08 -0.14 -0.80
C ARG A 266 10.19 0.88 -1.49
N ILE A 267 9.07 0.43 -2.05
CA ILE A 267 8.09 1.30 -2.66
C ILE A 267 7.13 1.80 -1.57
N SER A 268 7.22 3.07 -1.21
CA SER A 268 6.29 3.69 -0.25
C SER A 268 4.94 4.03 -0.87
N GLU A 269 4.90 4.18 -2.19
CA GLU A 269 3.66 4.42 -2.93
C GLU A 269 3.78 3.94 -4.38
N THR A 270 2.75 3.24 -4.81
CA THR A 270 2.49 2.98 -6.23
C THR A 270 1.02 2.66 -6.43
N GLY A 271 0.46 3.02 -7.58
CA GLY A 271 -0.95 2.81 -7.88
C GLY A 271 -1.30 3.30 -9.26
N TRP A 272 -2.58 3.22 -9.61
CA TRP A 272 -3.10 3.66 -10.88
C TRP A 272 -4.49 4.27 -10.71
N PRO A 273 -4.74 5.49 -11.21
CA PRO A 273 -6.01 6.16 -11.00
C PRO A 273 -7.12 5.55 -11.86
N SER A 274 -8.30 5.35 -11.28
CA SER A 274 -9.49 4.84 -11.98
C SER A 274 -10.22 5.88 -12.81
N LYS A 275 -9.89 7.15 -12.64
CA LYS A 275 -10.46 8.27 -13.39
C LYS A 275 -9.50 9.45 -13.35
N GLY A 276 -9.34 10.13 -14.47
CA GLY A 276 -8.53 11.34 -14.59
C GLY A 276 -9.19 12.41 -15.43
N ASP A 277 -8.50 13.53 -15.58
CA ASP A 277 -8.86 14.59 -16.52
C ASP A 277 -8.65 14.10 -17.98
N THR A 278 -9.13 14.87 -18.96
CA THR A 278 -9.08 14.48 -20.38
C THR A 278 -7.66 14.27 -20.91
N ASN A 279 -6.66 14.91 -20.29
CA ASN A 279 -5.25 14.78 -20.62
C ASN A 279 -4.51 13.72 -19.77
N GLU A 280 -5.20 13.03 -18.86
CA GLU A 280 -4.63 11.98 -18.02
C GLU A 280 -4.80 10.61 -18.67
N ILE A 281 -4.18 10.46 -19.84
CA ILE A 281 -4.31 9.27 -20.68
C ILE A 281 -3.91 8.01 -19.88
N GLY A 282 -4.76 6.99 -19.97
CA GLY A 282 -4.59 5.73 -19.25
C GLY A 282 -5.34 5.64 -17.92
N ALA A 283 -5.84 6.74 -17.36
CA ALA A 283 -6.67 6.70 -16.15
C ALA A 283 -8.07 6.11 -16.46
N SER A 284 -8.33 4.90 -16.00
CA SER A 284 -9.59 4.17 -16.19
C SER A 284 -9.75 3.07 -15.14
N PRO A 285 -10.99 2.64 -14.82
CA PRO A 285 -11.18 1.52 -13.89
C PRO A 285 -10.54 0.23 -14.41
N GLU A 286 -10.55 -0.02 -15.72
CA GLU A 286 -9.98 -1.21 -16.35
C GLU A 286 -8.46 -1.26 -16.18
N ASN A 287 -7.76 -0.15 -16.46
CA ASN A 287 -6.31 -0.08 -16.30
C ASN A 287 -5.91 -0.12 -14.83
N ALA A 288 -6.68 0.53 -13.95
CA ALA A 288 -6.45 0.48 -12.50
C ALA A 288 -6.61 -0.94 -11.94
N ALA A 289 -7.64 -1.66 -12.37
CA ALA A 289 -7.84 -3.06 -12.03
C ALA A 289 -6.68 -3.93 -12.53
N THR A 290 -6.23 -3.70 -13.76
CA THR A 290 -5.12 -4.45 -14.36
C THR A 290 -3.82 -4.20 -13.61
N TYR A 291 -3.46 -2.94 -13.39
CA TYR A 291 -2.23 -2.55 -12.70
C TYR A 291 -2.18 -3.13 -11.29
N ASN A 292 -3.17 -2.79 -10.45
CA ASN A 292 -3.18 -3.20 -9.06
C ASN A 292 -3.36 -4.72 -8.94
N GLY A 293 -4.25 -5.32 -9.75
CA GLY A 293 -4.46 -6.77 -9.74
C GLY A 293 -3.21 -7.56 -10.12
N ASN A 294 -2.48 -7.14 -11.16
CA ASN A 294 -1.24 -7.81 -11.55
C ASN A 294 -0.10 -7.55 -10.57
N LEU A 295 0.00 -6.34 -10.01
CA LEU A 295 0.95 -6.01 -8.95
C LEU A 295 0.78 -6.95 -7.75
N LEU A 296 -0.45 -7.17 -7.29
CA LEU A 296 -0.75 -8.08 -6.18
C LEU A 296 -0.35 -9.53 -6.48
N LYS A 297 -0.58 -10.02 -7.70
CA LYS A 297 -0.10 -11.35 -8.12
C LYS A 297 1.43 -11.46 -8.04
N ARG A 298 2.15 -10.42 -8.47
CA ARG A 298 3.63 -10.39 -8.41
C ARG A 298 4.14 -10.43 -6.98
N ILE A 299 3.47 -9.72 -6.05
CA ILE A 299 3.76 -9.74 -4.62
C ILE A 299 3.46 -11.13 -4.01
N GLU A 300 2.32 -11.74 -4.33
CA GLU A 300 1.96 -13.08 -3.85
C GLU A 300 2.98 -14.15 -4.28
N GLN A 301 3.49 -14.01 -5.51
CA GLN A 301 4.55 -14.86 -6.05
C GLN A 301 5.93 -14.58 -5.43
N LYS A 302 6.05 -13.60 -4.53
CA LYS A 302 7.30 -13.16 -3.90
C LYS A 302 8.40 -12.83 -4.92
N GLN A 303 8.01 -12.26 -6.06
CA GLN A 303 8.97 -11.89 -7.10
C GLN A 303 9.86 -10.73 -6.65
N GLY A 304 11.16 -10.86 -6.90
CA GLY A 304 12.10 -9.75 -6.94
C GLY A 304 12.21 -9.13 -8.33
N THR A 305 13.08 -8.14 -8.46
CA THR A 305 13.38 -7.48 -9.74
C THR A 305 14.45 -8.26 -10.53
N PRO A 306 14.65 -8.00 -11.83
CA PRO A 306 15.69 -8.66 -12.62
C PRO A 306 17.11 -8.51 -12.04
N ALA A 307 17.48 -7.35 -11.49
CA ALA A 307 18.80 -7.15 -10.87
C ALA A 307 18.88 -7.68 -9.43
N ASN A 308 17.74 -7.89 -8.76
CA ASN A 308 17.66 -8.46 -7.41
C ASN A 308 16.54 -9.52 -7.28
N PRO A 309 16.68 -10.69 -7.94
CA PRO A 309 15.58 -11.66 -8.04
C PRO A 309 15.30 -12.42 -6.74
N SER A 310 16.25 -12.43 -5.80
CA SER A 310 16.16 -13.16 -4.53
C SER A 310 15.46 -12.37 -3.42
N VAL A 311 15.27 -11.06 -3.60
CA VAL A 311 14.62 -10.19 -2.61
C VAL A 311 13.25 -9.80 -3.16
N PRO A 312 12.14 -10.27 -2.55
CA PRO A 312 10.81 -9.89 -2.97
C PRO A 312 10.59 -8.38 -2.87
N ILE A 313 9.82 -7.82 -3.81
CA ILE A 313 9.44 -6.42 -3.75
C ILE A 313 8.64 -6.11 -2.47
N ASP A 314 8.98 -5.02 -1.79
CA ASP A 314 8.23 -4.50 -0.65
C ASP A 314 7.50 -3.20 -1.04
N ILE A 315 6.17 -3.21 -0.97
CA ILE A 315 5.31 -2.21 -1.58
C ILE A 315 4.18 -1.77 -0.65
N TYR A 316 3.95 -0.46 -0.63
CA TYR A 316 2.71 0.14 -0.17
C TYR A 316 1.85 0.62 -1.35
N VAL A 317 0.68 -0.01 -1.53
CA VAL A 317 -0.27 0.36 -2.60
C VAL A 317 -0.93 1.70 -2.26
N PHE A 318 -0.97 2.61 -3.21
CA PHE A 318 -1.63 3.91 -3.12
C PHE A 318 -2.95 3.88 -3.91
N ALA A 319 -4.12 3.98 -3.29
CA ALA A 319 -4.38 4.06 -1.84
C ALA A 319 -5.64 3.27 -1.43
N LEU A 320 -5.93 3.19 -0.13
CA LEU A 320 -7.11 2.48 0.37
C LEU A 320 -8.42 3.06 -0.17
N PHE A 321 -8.59 4.37 -0.11
CA PHE A 321 -9.82 5.07 -0.49
C PHE A 321 -9.60 6.12 -1.57
N ASN A 322 -10.66 6.43 -2.31
CA ASN A 322 -10.74 7.67 -3.08
C ASN A 322 -10.82 8.87 -2.12
N GLU A 323 -9.93 9.84 -2.29
CA GLU A 323 -9.77 10.99 -1.39
C GLU A 323 -10.31 12.28 -2.02
N ASN A 324 -11.57 12.60 -1.77
CA ASN A 324 -12.32 13.63 -2.51
C ASN A 324 -11.84 15.08 -2.29
N LEU A 325 -10.97 15.35 -1.31
CA LEU A 325 -10.41 16.68 -1.06
C LEU A 325 -8.98 16.83 -1.56
N LYS A 326 -8.38 15.82 -2.20
CA LYS A 326 -7.04 15.95 -2.77
C LYS A 326 -7.02 17.03 -3.85
N PRO A 327 -6.08 18.00 -3.76
CA PRO A 327 -5.93 19.04 -4.77
C PRO A 327 -5.33 18.48 -6.06
N GLY A 328 -5.28 19.29 -7.12
CA GLY A 328 -4.67 18.90 -8.38
C GLY A 328 -5.64 18.20 -9.35
N PRO A 329 -5.12 17.42 -10.31
CA PRO A 329 -5.92 16.83 -11.39
C PRO A 329 -6.92 15.79 -10.87
N ALA A 330 -7.87 15.38 -11.72
CA ALA A 330 -8.91 14.41 -11.31
C ALA A 330 -8.35 13.07 -10.86
N SER A 331 -7.22 12.61 -11.40
CA SER A 331 -6.54 11.38 -10.94
C SER A 331 -6.30 11.35 -9.43
N GLU A 332 -5.89 12.46 -8.83
CA GLU A 332 -5.55 12.56 -7.40
C GLU A 332 -6.71 12.14 -6.49
N ARG A 333 -7.95 12.29 -6.94
CA ARG A 333 -9.16 11.91 -6.18
C ARG A 333 -9.63 10.48 -6.45
N ASN A 334 -8.93 9.72 -7.29
CA ASN A 334 -9.42 8.46 -7.87
C ASN A 334 -8.40 7.30 -7.84
N TYR A 335 -7.39 7.34 -6.94
CA TYR A 335 -6.43 6.26 -6.72
C TYR A 335 -6.90 5.13 -5.79
N GLY A 336 -8.07 5.29 -5.16
CA GLY A 336 -8.59 4.34 -4.18
C GLY A 336 -8.86 2.96 -4.76
N LEU A 337 -8.53 1.92 -3.99
CA LEU A 337 -9.05 0.56 -4.21
C LEU A 337 -10.55 0.48 -3.84
N TYR A 338 -10.97 1.26 -2.85
CA TYR A 338 -12.34 1.32 -2.35
C TYR A 338 -12.93 2.74 -2.43
N TYR A 339 -14.24 2.81 -2.65
CA TYR A 339 -14.98 4.01 -2.33
C TYR A 339 -15.11 4.16 -0.81
N PRO A 340 -15.37 5.38 -0.30
CA PRO A 340 -15.54 5.61 1.13
C PRO A 340 -16.71 4.84 1.78
N ASP A 341 -17.69 4.38 1.00
CA ASP A 341 -18.77 3.51 1.50
C ASP A 341 -18.32 2.05 1.71
N GLY A 342 -17.14 1.68 1.23
CA GLY A 342 -16.55 0.36 1.34
C GLY A 342 -16.77 -0.56 0.14
N THR A 343 -17.45 -0.07 -0.90
CA THR A 343 -17.55 -0.80 -2.16
C THR A 343 -16.22 -0.73 -2.93
N PRO A 344 -15.79 -1.82 -3.59
CA PRO A 344 -14.58 -1.77 -4.41
C PRO A 344 -14.80 -0.87 -5.63
N VAL A 345 -13.81 -0.03 -5.96
CA VAL A 345 -13.87 0.82 -7.17
C VAL A 345 -13.80 -0.05 -8.44
N TYR A 346 -13.04 -1.14 -8.35
CA TYR A 346 -12.87 -2.16 -9.39
C TYR A 346 -12.49 -3.50 -8.74
N ASN A 347 -12.71 -4.61 -9.44
CA ASN A 347 -12.46 -5.95 -8.89
C ASN A 347 -11.01 -6.40 -9.16
N ILE A 348 -10.24 -6.56 -8.09
CA ILE A 348 -8.86 -7.08 -8.10
C ILE A 348 -8.73 -8.41 -7.32
N GLY A 349 -9.85 -9.09 -7.07
CA GLY A 349 -9.89 -10.34 -6.30
C GLY A 349 -9.81 -10.13 -4.78
N LEU A 350 -9.71 -8.89 -4.30
CA LEU A 350 -9.80 -8.56 -2.88
C LEU A 350 -11.26 -8.56 -2.43
N GLN A 351 -11.62 -9.53 -1.59
CA GLN A 351 -12.94 -9.60 -0.96
C GLN A 351 -12.93 -8.86 0.38
N GLY A 352 -12.99 -7.53 0.33
CA GLY A 352 -13.19 -6.69 1.51
C GLY A 352 -14.65 -6.70 1.96
N PHE A 353 -14.88 -6.76 3.27
CA PHE A 353 -16.20 -6.63 3.87
C PHE A 353 -16.22 -5.43 4.81
N LEU A 354 -17.01 -4.42 4.45
CA LEU A 354 -17.42 -3.36 5.35
C LEU A 354 -18.89 -3.58 5.72
N PRO A 355 -19.22 -3.89 6.99
CA PRO A 355 -20.60 -4.03 7.40
C PRO A 355 -21.37 -2.73 7.14
N GLU A 356 -22.58 -2.86 6.58
CA GLU A 356 -23.52 -1.74 6.47
C GLU A 356 -23.87 -1.20 7.86
N MET A 357 -24.02 0.12 7.99
CA MET A 357 -24.54 0.70 9.22
C MET A 357 -26.03 0.39 9.32
N VAL A 358 -26.41 -0.51 10.24
CA VAL A 358 -27.80 -0.57 10.70
C VAL A 358 -28.04 0.69 11.52
N ILE A 359 -28.56 1.73 10.88
CA ILE A 359 -29.11 2.87 11.61
C ILE A 359 -30.36 2.31 12.30
N ALA A 360 -30.25 2.00 13.59
CA ALA A 360 -31.42 1.76 14.41
C ALA A 360 -32.19 3.09 14.45
N SER A 361 -33.14 3.26 13.54
CA SER A 361 -34.12 4.32 13.64
C SER A 361 -34.83 4.14 14.98
N SER A 362 -34.71 5.11 15.88
CA SER A 362 -35.53 5.20 17.08
C SER A 362 -36.97 5.49 16.65
N SER A 363 -37.66 4.49 16.12
CA SER A 363 -39.11 4.46 16.06
C SER A 363 -39.57 3.84 17.37
N ASN A 364 -40.18 4.67 18.24
CA ASN A 364 -41.03 4.18 19.31
C ASN A 364 -42.00 3.14 18.76
N GLY A 365 -41.91 1.89 19.21
CA GLY A 365 -42.91 0.88 18.88
C GLY A 365 -42.41 -0.55 18.98
N SER A 366 -42.69 -1.17 20.13
CA SER A 366 -42.71 -2.62 20.40
C SER A 366 -41.37 -3.36 20.28
N ALA A 367 -40.78 -3.65 21.44
CA ALA A 367 -39.85 -4.75 21.62
C ALA A 367 -40.54 -6.07 21.24
N VAL A 368 -40.39 -6.50 19.98
CA VAL A 368 -40.70 -7.87 19.58
C VAL A 368 -39.48 -8.72 19.90
N ASN A 369 -39.65 -9.55 20.92
CA ASN A 369 -38.67 -10.47 21.49
C ASN A 369 -37.88 -11.26 20.43
N PHE A 370 -36.61 -10.90 20.26
CA PHE A 370 -35.63 -11.70 19.52
C PHE A 370 -35.37 -13.08 20.17
N LEU A 371 -35.82 -13.29 21.41
CA LEU A 371 -35.80 -14.59 22.08
C LEU A 371 -36.88 -15.58 21.58
N ALA A 372 -37.96 -15.12 20.92
CA ALA A 372 -39.04 -16.01 20.49
C ALA A 372 -38.68 -16.85 19.24
N CYS A 373 -37.81 -16.33 18.36
CA CYS A 373 -37.37 -17.04 17.16
C CYS A 373 -36.35 -18.16 17.44
N ILE A 374 -35.65 -18.11 18.58
CA ILE A 374 -34.73 -19.18 18.96
C ILE A 374 -35.51 -20.38 19.51
N ILE A 375 -36.62 -20.16 20.21
CA ILE A 375 -37.41 -21.24 20.82
C ILE A 375 -38.19 -22.04 19.76
N THR A 376 -38.66 -21.42 18.67
CA THR A 376 -39.37 -22.14 17.60
C THR A 376 -38.47 -23.01 16.73
N CYS A 377 -37.19 -22.64 16.56
CA CYS A 377 -36.21 -23.47 15.83
C CYS A 377 -35.74 -24.70 16.63
N PHE A 378 -35.82 -24.69 17.97
CA PHE A 378 -35.48 -25.87 18.77
C PHE A 378 -36.66 -26.85 18.92
N ILE A 379 -37.91 -26.41 18.77
CA ILE A 379 -39.08 -27.29 18.82
C ILE A 379 -39.25 -28.07 17.50
N SER A 380 -38.94 -27.46 16.35
CA SER A 380 -39.00 -28.14 15.05
C SER A 380 -37.85 -29.14 14.81
N ALA A 381 -36.70 -28.96 15.49
CA ALA A 381 -35.59 -29.91 15.45
C ALA A 381 -35.81 -31.16 16.33
N TRP A 382 -36.67 -31.08 17.36
CA TRP A 382 -36.97 -32.22 18.22
C TRP A 382 -38.03 -33.17 17.61
N GLU A 383 -38.99 -32.65 16.83
CA GLU A 383 -40.01 -33.51 16.18
C GLU A 383 -39.49 -34.29 14.96
N LEU A 384 -38.38 -33.87 14.34
CA LEU A 384 -37.74 -34.57 13.21
C LEU A 384 -36.82 -35.74 13.61
N LEU A 385 -36.62 -35.98 14.91
CA LEU A 385 -35.81 -37.08 15.45
C LEU A 385 -36.63 -38.27 16.01
N ARG A 386 -37.95 -38.32 15.73
CA ARG A 386 -38.85 -39.43 16.10
C ARG A 386 -39.69 -39.97 14.93
N LEU A 387 -39.08 -40.17 13.76
CA LEU A 387 -39.61 -41.05 12.71
C LEU A 387 -38.53 -42.00 12.20
#